data_AF-A0A967I8V1-F1
#
_entry.id   AF-A0A967I8V1-F1
#
_cell.length_a   1.000
_cell.length_b   1.000
_cell.length_c   1.000
_cell.angle_alpha   90.00
_cell.angle_beta   90.00
_cell.angle_gamma   90.00
#
_symmetry.space_group_name_H-M   'P 1'
#
loop_
_entity.id
_entity.type
_entity.pdbx_description
1 polymer ?
#
loop_
_entity_poly.entity_id
_entity_poly.type
_entity_poly.pdbx_seq_one_letter_code
_entity_poly.pdbx_strand_id
1 'polypeptide(L)' 'ITLTPGTLSLDVSDDRSVLYVHGMFVEDAQLMREQIKNGFERRVLELLR' A
#
# COMPACT_ATOMS: atom_id res chain seq x y z
N ILE A 1 -3.23 -5.11 -7.12
CA ILE A 1 -4.51 -4.32 -7.17
C ILE A 1 -4.18 -2.92 -7.64
N THR A 2 -4.83 -2.42 -8.69
CA THR A 2 -4.73 -1.01 -9.11
C THR A 2 -5.96 -0.27 -8.61
N LEU A 3 -5.77 0.59 -7.61
CA LEU A 3 -6.84 1.43 -7.06
C LEU A 3 -6.80 2.76 -7.81
N THR A 4 -7.69 2.91 -8.79
CA THR A 4 -7.88 4.05 -9.71
C THR A 4 -6.82 4.30 -10.80
N PRO A 5 -7.21 4.80 -12.00
CA PRO A 5 -6.27 5.15 -13.06
C PRO A 5 -5.37 6.30 -12.62
N GLY A 6 -4.07 6.03 -12.47
CA GLY A 6 -3.03 7.06 -12.31
C GLY A 6 -2.30 7.13 -10.97
N THR A 7 -2.58 6.31 -9.95
CA THR A 7 -2.01 6.65 -8.61
C THR A 7 -1.50 5.53 -7.70
N LEU A 8 -1.90 4.26 -7.82
CA LEU A 8 -1.35 3.24 -6.92
C LEU A 8 -1.51 1.81 -7.44
N SER A 9 -0.39 1.12 -7.72
CA SER A 9 -0.38 -0.33 -7.92
C SER A 9 0.25 -1.00 -6.70
N LEU A 10 -0.50 -1.90 -6.07
CA LEU A 10 -0.01 -2.73 -4.96
C LEU A 10 0.14 -4.18 -5.39
N ASP A 11 1.29 -4.77 -5.08
CA ASP A 11 1.54 -6.20 -5.25
C ASP A 11 2.14 -6.79 -3.97
N VAL A 12 1.99 -8.09 -3.76
CA VAL A 12 2.41 -8.78 -2.54
C VAL A 12 3.39 -9.87 -2.93
N SER A 13 4.50 -10.01 -2.21
CA SER A 13 5.43 -11.11 -2.44
C SER A 13 4.77 -12.48 -2.22
N ASP A 14 5.34 -13.52 -2.82
CA ASP A 14 4.78 -14.88 -2.75
C ASP A 14 4.65 -15.41 -1.31
N ASP A 15 5.57 -15.02 -0.43
CA ASP A 15 5.57 -15.35 1.00
C ASP A 15 4.71 -14.40 1.86
N ARG A 16 4.07 -13.40 1.24
CA ARG A 16 3.26 -12.35 1.86
C ARG A 16 4.00 -11.49 2.90
N SER A 17 5.33 -11.47 2.87
CA SER A 17 6.14 -10.66 3.79
C SER A 17 6.39 -9.23 3.30
N VAL A 18 6.25 -8.99 1.99
CA VAL A 18 6.54 -7.70 1.36
C VAL A 18 5.32 -7.19 0.59
N LEU A 19 5.03 -5.90 0.77
CA LEU A 19 4.05 -5.16 -0.02
C LEU A 19 4.80 -4.19 -0.94
N TYR A 20 4.74 -4.45 -2.24
CA TYR A 20 5.25 -3.55 -3.27
C TYR A 20 4.21 -2.48 -3.56
N VAL A 21 4.65 -1.23 -3.57
CA VAL A 21 3.77 -0.07 -3.78
C VAL A 21 4.40 0.81 -4.85
N HIS A 22 3.71 0.95 -5.98
CA HIS A 22 4.09 1.87 -7.04
C HIS A 22 3.18 3.09 -7.00
N GLY A 23 3.72 4.23 -6.57
CA GLY A 23 3.04 5.53 -6.58
C GLY A 23 3.57 6.42 -7.71
N MET A 24 2.67 6.99 -8.50
CA MET A 24 3.03 7.82 -9.67
C MET A 24 3.25 9.30 -9.31
N PHE A 25 2.60 9.78 -8.25
CA PHE A 25 2.70 11.16 -7.74
C PHE A 25 3.07 11.14 -6.26
N VAL A 26 4.31 10.77 -5.98
CA VAL A 26 4.83 10.69 -4.61
C VAL A 26 5.73 11.89 -4.37
N GLU A 27 5.27 12.83 -3.56
CA GLU A 27 6.10 13.97 -3.12
C GLU A 27 7.08 13.53 -2.01
N ASP A 28 6.62 12.68 -1.09
CA ASP A 28 7.43 12.10 -0.01
C ASP A 28 7.10 10.61 0.20
N ALA A 29 8.09 9.77 -0.10
CA ALA A 29 7.99 8.33 0.04
C ALA A 29 7.89 7.86 1.50
N GLN A 30 8.49 8.58 2.46
CA GLN A 30 8.41 8.24 3.88
C GLN A 30 7.02 8.50 4.43
N LEU A 31 6.46 9.68 4.14
CA LEU A 31 5.10 10.04 4.54
C LEU A 31 4.08 9.06 3.95
N MET A 32 4.23 8.70 2.68
CA MET A 32 3.38 7.71 2.03
C MET A 32 3.49 6.33 2.70
N ARG A 33 4.70 5.90 3.05
CA ARG A 33 4.93 4.63 3.77
C ARG A 33 4.22 4.63 5.11
N GLU A 34 4.31 5.72 5.87
CA GLU A 34 3.63 5.86 7.16
C GLU A 34 2.11 5.83 7.02
N GLN A 35 1.56 6.50 6.00
CA GLN A 35 0.12 6.47 5.73
C GLN A 35 -0.38 5.06 5.39
N ILE A 36 0.37 4.31 4.58
CA ILE A 36 0.02 2.93 4.21
C ILE A 36 0.12 2.01 5.44
N LYS A 37 1.19 2.12 6.22
CA LYS A 37 1.39 1.33 7.45
C LYS A 37 0.35 1.61 8.52
N ASN A 38 0.03 2.88 8.77
CA ASN A 38 -0.88 3.24 9.86
C ASN A 38 -2.36 3.24 9.45
N GLY A 39 -2.66 3.48 8.17
CA GLY A 39 -4.02 3.56 7.64
C GLY A 39 -4.46 2.27 6.96
N PHE A 40 -3.80 1.91 5.87
CA PHE A 40 -4.24 0.82 4.99
C PHE A 40 -4.00 -0.56 5.61
N GLU A 41 -2.80 -0.83 6.11
CA GLU A 41 -2.46 -2.13 6.73
C GLU A 41 -3.38 -2.44 7.92
N ARG A 42 -3.67 -1.43 8.76
CA ARG A 42 -4.60 -1.57 9.89
C ARG A 42 -6.02 -1.90 9.44
N ARG A 43 -6.56 -1.19 8.44
CA ARG A 43 -7.91 -1.45 7.89
C ARG A 43 -8.00 -2.83 7.26
N VAL A 44 -6.96 -3.27 6.54
CA VAL A 44 -6.92 -4.62 5.93
C VAL A 44 -6.89 -5.70 7.01
N LEU A 45 -6.10 -5.54 8.07
CA LEU A 45 -6.06 -6.48 9.19
C LEU A 45 -7.39 -6.58 9.94
N GLU A 46 -8.13 -5.47 10.06
CA GLU A 46 -9.48 -5.44 10.64
C GLU A 46 -10.51 -6.17 9.77
N LEU A 47 -10.37 -6.13 8.44
CA LEU A 47 -11.28 -6.79 7.49
C LEU A 47 -11.02 -8.29 7.29
N LEU A 48 -9.81 -8.76 7.61
CA LEU A 48 -9.41 -10.18 7.49
C LEU A 48 -9.61 -10.97 8.80
N ARG A 49 -10.19 -10.34 9.83
CA ARG A 49 -10.67 -10.98 11.07
C ARG A 49 -12.16 -11.28 10.97
#